data_AF-A0A6B9FA05-F1
#
_entry.id   AF-A0A6B9FA05-F1
#
_cell.length_a   1.000
_cell.length_b   1.000
_cell.length_c   1.000
_cell.angle_alpha   90.00
_cell.angle_beta   90.00
_cell.angle_gamma   90.00
#
_symmetry.space_group_name_H-M   'P 1'
#
loop_
_entity.id
_entity.type
_entity.pdbx_description
1 polymer ?
#
loop_
_entity_poly.entity_id
_entity_poly.type
_entity_poly.pdbx_seq_one_letter_code
_entity_poly.pdbx_strand_id
1 'polypeptide(L)'
;MTARTLVVVGLLVLAGCTTPLDPEATTATPTPTPVAADGSTTRPAESATPTGSAATANPDGNPWGVDPVVIAVRNEGERDRAFAPRVREAAAFWEANGEQYLGFPVQYEVRPDAADPDLVIAFTDTLPDCGGVADAVGCAPRITDSRMIDRPETVWVKTGLSNDSTTLVTEHELGHTLGLGHDDEPQSVMQARSVIYTEPQPNATERAFPWADGDFTVRVDRENASDPDGVDRQVGHALSYYESGAPGMPDNLSFERTEAPNATVRVRFGATPTCGASSGSCVNTYGTDPDGDGAIETYKRVEIRLVDLDTDAVGWHVGYWLAHVFGAEADGEKPPPFRDASYRERRSEWWR
;
A
#
# COMPACT_ATOMS: atom_id res chain seq x y z
N MET A 1 -5.29 30.26 -45.82
CA MET A 1 -4.63 29.35 -46.79
C MET A 1 -3.14 29.38 -46.48
N THR A 2 -2.44 28.28 -46.21
CA THR A 2 -2.78 26.85 -46.32
C THR A 2 -2.31 26.09 -45.09
N ALA A 3 -3.15 25.19 -44.56
CA ALA A 3 -2.73 24.24 -43.54
C ALA A 3 -1.84 23.14 -44.16
N ARG A 4 -0.92 22.59 -43.38
CA ARG A 4 -0.25 21.33 -43.69
C ARG A 4 -0.49 20.33 -42.57
N THR A 5 -1.54 19.55 -42.77
CA THR A 5 -1.81 18.30 -42.06
C THR A 5 -0.63 17.34 -42.24
N LEU A 6 -0.18 16.70 -41.17
CA LEU A 6 0.68 15.52 -41.24
C LEU A 6 0.06 14.43 -40.36
N VAL A 7 -0.39 13.35 -41.02
CA VAL A 7 -0.91 12.12 -40.40
C VAL A 7 0.09 11.01 -40.68
N VAL A 8 0.64 10.42 -39.62
CA VAL A 8 1.32 9.11 -39.61
C VAL A 8 0.93 8.49 -38.26
N VAL A 9 -0.13 7.69 -38.21
CA VAL A 9 -0.08 6.21 -38.27
C VAL A 9 0.78 5.63 -37.14
N GLY A 10 0.13 5.05 -36.15
CA GLY A 10 0.79 4.44 -34.99
C GLY A 10 1.29 3.02 -35.24
N LEU A 11 2.17 2.56 -34.35
CA LEU A 11 2.52 1.15 -34.18
C LEU A 11 2.30 0.78 -32.71
N LEU A 12 1.29 -0.06 -32.46
CA LEU A 12 1.18 -0.81 -31.21
C LEU A 12 2.14 -2.00 -31.27
N VAL A 13 3.07 -2.08 -30.31
CA VAL A 13 3.90 -3.27 -30.12
C VAL A 13 3.48 -3.94 -28.82
N LEU A 14 2.57 -4.92 -28.95
CA LEU A 14 2.30 -5.92 -27.94
C LEU A 14 3.47 -6.90 -27.92
N ALA A 15 4.16 -7.01 -26.78
CA ALA A 15 5.19 -8.01 -26.55
C ALA A 15 4.94 -8.69 -25.20
N GLY A 16 4.22 -9.81 -25.24
CA GLY A 16 4.12 -10.72 -24.10
C GLY A 16 5.25 -11.74 -24.11
N CYS A 17 5.70 -12.16 -22.93
CA CYS A 17 6.55 -13.34 -22.76
C CYS A 17 5.88 -14.28 -21.75
N THR A 18 5.27 -15.34 -22.25
CA THR A 18 4.93 -16.53 -21.48
C THR A 18 6.08 -17.54 -21.58
N THR A 19 6.37 -18.28 -20.52
CA THR A 19 7.01 -19.60 -20.60
C THR A 19 6.70 -20.44 -19.35
N PRO A 20 6.64 -21.78 -19.45
CA PRO A 20 5.96 -22.64 -18.49
C PRO A 20 6.91 -23.42 -17.55
N LEU A 21 6.34 -24.05 -16.53
CA LEU A 21 6.96 -25.15 -15.78
C LEU A 21 5.92 -26.23 -15.46
N ASP A 22 5.88 -27.29 -16.28
CA ASP A 22 5.48 -28.62 -15.82
C ASP A 22 6.67 -29.25 -15.07
N PRO A 23 6.40 -30.09 -14.06
CA PRO A 23 6.76 -31.49 -14.26
C PRO A 23 5.72 -32.49 -13.76
N GLU A 24 5.29 -33.38 -14.65
CA GLU A 24 4.52 -34.59 -14.33
C GLU A 24 5.46 -35.66 -13.72
N ALA A 25 5.15 -36.15 -12.51
CA ALA A 25 5.79 -37.33 -11.92
C ALA A 25 4.89 -38.04 -10.88
N THR A 26 3.96 -38.84 -11.41
CA THR A 26 3.18 -39.93 -10.82
C THR A 26 3.73 -40.59 -9.52
N THR A 27 2.85 -40.95 -8.56
CA THR A 27 2.69 -42.34 -8.02
C THR A 27 1.54 -42.52 -7.00
N ALA A 28 0.57 -43.35 -7.39
CA ALA A 28 -0.29 -44.28 -6.62
C ALA A 28 -1.03 -43.88 -5.32
N THR A 29 -2.36 -43.90 -5.43
CA THR A 29 -3.35 -44.13 -4.35
C THR A 29 -3.37 -45.58 -3.85
N PRO A 30 -3.59 -45.84 -2.55
CA PRO A 30 -4.14 -47.12 -2.07
C PRO A 30 -5.60 -46.99 -1.60
N THR A 31 -6.47 -47.87 -2.11
CA THR A 31 -7.87 -48.03 -1.70
C THR A 31 -8.00 -48.87 -0.42
N PRO A 32 -8.89 -48.53 0.54
CA PRO A 32 -9.34 -49.45 1.59
C PRO A 32 -10.62 -50.21 1.18
N THR A 33 -10.58 -51.53 1.29
CA THR A 33 -11.72 -52.46 1.11
C THR A 33 -12.49 -52.63 2.43
N PRO A 34 -13.84 -52.78 2.44
CA PRO A 34 -14.63 -52.80 3.67
C PRO A 34 -14.52 -54.11 4.46
N VAL A 35 -14.76 -54.02 5.78
CA VAL A 35 -14.94 -55.16 6.69
C VAL A 35 -16.33 -55.08 7.31
N ALA A 36 -17.04 -56.21 7.36
CA ALA A 36 -18.32 -56.36 8.03
C ALA A 36 -18.36 -57.69 8.80
N ALA A 37 -18.92 -57.68 10.03
CA ALA A 37 -19.65 -58.80 10.65
C ALA A 37 -20.20 -58.40 12.05
N ASP A 38 -21.48 -58.72 12.29
CA ASP A 38 -22.19 -59.18 13.52
C ASP A 38 -21.77 -58.73 14.94
N GLY A 39 -22.68 -58.56 15.92
CA GLY A 39 -24.14 -58.76 15.96
C GLY A 39 -24.67 -59.02 17.40
N SER A 40 -26.00 -59.10 17.58
CA SER A 40 -26.77 -59.55 18.78
C SER A 40 -27.11 -58.50 19.89
N THR A 41 -28.33 -57.88 19.95
CA THR A 41 -29.58 -58.20 20.75
C THR A 41 -29.50 -58.15 22.31
N THR A 42 -30.43 -57.57 23.13
CA THR A 42 -31.78 -56.93 22.94
C THR A 42 -32.26 -56.05 24.15
N ARG A 43 -33.01 -54.94 23.90
CA ARG A 43 -34.34 -54.46 24.47
C ARG A 43 -34.62 -54.39 26.02
N PRO A 44 -35.55 -53.52 26.56
CA PRO A 44 -35.97 -52.12 26.28
C PRO A 44 -36.00 -51.17 27.52
N ALA A 45 -36.20 -49.85 27.33
CA ALA A 45 -37.09 -49.01 28.17
C ALA A 45 -37.43 -47.63 27.55
N GLU A 46 -38.71 -47.25 27.68
CA GLU A 46 -39.30 -45.90 27.87
C GLU A 46 -38.80 -44.64 27.11
N SER A 47 -39.50 -44.34 26.02
CA SER A 47 -40.36 -43.14 25.89
C SER A 47 -39.96 -41.84 26.62
N ALA A 48 -39.30 -40.94 25.90
CA ALA A 48 -39.52 -39.50 26.04
C ALA A 48 -39.48 -38.85 24.65
N THR A 49 -40.54 -38.14 24.28
CA THR A 49 -40.57 -37.28 23.08
C THR A 49 -40.25 -35.85 23.49
N PRO A 50 -39.06 -35.31 23.20
CA PRO A 50 -38.93 -33.87 23.08
C PRO A 50 -39.51 -33.48 21.71
N THR A 51 -40.55 -32.64 21.72
CA THR A 51 -40.98 -31.89 20.53
C THR A 51 -39.93 -30.83 20.22
N GLY A 52 -38.76 -31.27 19.75
CA GLY A 52 -37.80 -30.41 19.10
C GLY A 52 -38.42 -29.96 17.78
N SER A 53 -38.88 -28.71 17.74
CA SER A 53 -39.24 -28.07 16.47
C SER A 53 -38.05 -28.22 15.54
N ALA A 54 -38.22 -28.96 14.44
CA ALA A 54 -37.17 -29.06 13.44
C ALA A 54 -36.86 -27.63 12.97
N ALA A 55 -35.65 -27.15 13.26
CA ALA A 55 -35.17 -25.91 12.68
C ALA A 55 -35.17 -26.12 11.16
N THR A 56 -36.09 -25.44 10.49
CA THR A 56 -36.14 -25.41 9.03
C THR A 56 -34.81 -24.86 8.55
N ALA A 57 -34.05 -25.69 7.81
CA ALA A 57 -32.95 -25.19 7.01
C ALA A 57 -33.48 -24.03 6.16
N ASN A 58 -32.78 -22.89 6.16
CA ASN A 58 -33.27 -21.70 5.49
C ASN A 58 -33.43 -22.01 3.99
N PRO A 59 -34.62 -21.89 3.38
CA PRO A 59 -34.84 -22.38 2.01
C PRO A 59 -33.98 -21.69 0.96
N ASP A 60 -33.53 -20.47 1.26
CA ASP A 60 -33.00 -19.50 0.30
C ASP A 60 -31.47 -19.32 0.39
N GLY A 61 -30.74 -20.19 1.11
CA GLY A 61 -29.27 -20.18 1.17
C GLY A 61 -28.63 -19.07 2.02
N ASN A 62 -29.29 -17.92 2.19
CA ASN A 62 -28.80 -16.81 3.01
C ASN A 62 -28.52 -17.25 4.47
N PRO A 63 -27.27 -17.12 4.99
CA PRO A 63 -26.92 -17.57 6.33
C PRO A 63 -27.59 -16.76 7.46
N TRP A 64 -28.02 -15.53 7.21
CA TRP A 64 -28.56 -14.64 8.24
C TRP A 64 -29.92 -15.04 8.78
N GLY A 65 -30.74 -15.72 7.98
CA GLY A 65 -32.11 -16.11 8.34
C GLY A 65 -33.08 -14.95 8.57
N VAL A 66 -32.68 -13.72 8.21
CA VAL A 66 -33.47 -12.48 8.31
C VAL A 66 -33.30 -11.67 7.02
N ASP A 67 -34.32 -10.86 6.72
CA ASP A 67 -34.38 -9.98 5.57
C ASP A 67 -35.22 -8.73 5.96
N PRO A 68 -34.65 -7.51 5.94
CA PRO A 68 -33.24 -7.18 5.67
C PRO A 68 -32.34 -7.46 6.88
N VAL A 69 -31.03 -7.58 6.63
CA VAL A 69 -29.98 -7.65 7.68
C VAL A 69 -29.65 -6.23 8.15
N VAL A 70 -29.81 -5.96 9.45
CA VAL A 70 -29.64 -4.61 10.02
C VAL A 70 -28.17 -4.34 10.32
N ILE A 71 -27.60 -3.30 9.70
CA ILE A 71 -26.21 -2.86 9.94
C ILE A 71 -26.17 -1.57 10.76
N ALA A 72 -25.53 -1.62 11.92
CA ALA A 72 -25.06 -0.44 12.66
C ALA A 72 -23.63 -0.05 12.26
N VAL A 73 -23.27 1.21 12.50
CA VAL A 73 -21.96 1.76 12.14
C VAL A 73 -21.32 2.38 13.38
N ARG A 74 -20.20 1.81 13.82
CA ARG A 74 -19.48 2.24 15.02
C ARG A 74 -18.15 2.86 14.60
N ASN A 75 -17.90 4.11 14.97
CA ASN A 75 -16.67 4.82 14.63
C ASN A 75 -15.85 5.06 15.91
N GLU A 76 -14.73 4.36 16.03
CA GLU A 76 -13.87 4.37 17.21
C GLU A 76 -12.60 5.21 16.99
N GLY A 77 -12.03 5.20 15.78
CA GLY A 77 -10.79 5.92 15.42
C GLY A 77 -10.98 7.36 14.89
N GLU A 78 -11.80 7.56 13.86
CA GLU A 78 -11.87 8.81 13.08
C GLU A 78 -13.19 9.57 13.28
N ARG A 79 -13.46 10.07 14.49
CA ARG A 79 -14.78 10.59 14.90
C ARG A 79 -15.40 11.67 14.00
N ASP A 80 -14.58 12.48 13.32
CA ASP A 80 -15.06 13.54 12.43
C ASP A 80 -15.47 13.03 11.03
N ARG A 81 -15.12 11.78 10.70
CA ARG A 81 -15.40 11.15 9.40
C ARG A 81 -16.69 10.33 9.43
N ALA A 82 -17.53 10.53 8.42
CA ALA A 82 -18.79 9.81 8.27
C ALA A 82 -18.61 8.55 7.40
N PHE A 83 -18.57 7.37 8.02
CA PHE A 83 -18.43 6.09 7.31
C PHE A 83 -19.74 5.50 6.76
N ALA A 84 -20.90 5.92 7.28
CA ALA A 84 -22.20 5.39 6.87
C ALA A 84 -22.50 5.43 5.34
N PRO A 85 -22.01 6.41 4.54
CA PRO A 85 -22.11 6.35 3.08
C PRO A 85 -21.36 5.16 2.47
N ARG A 86 -20.15 4.83 2.96
CA ARG A 86 -19.32 3.70 2.46
C ARG A 86 -19.96 2.36 2.78
N VAL A 87 -20.52 2.23 3.98
CA VAL A 87 -21.26 1.03 4.39
C VAL A 87 -22.51 0.81 3.53
N ARG A 88 -23.21 1.88 3.12
CA ARG A 88 -24.34 1.77 2.17
C ARG A 88 -23.90 1.39 0.77
N GLU A 89 -22.77 1.91 0.31
CA GLU A 89 -22.17 1.59 -0.99
C GLU A 89 -21.80 0.10 -1.06
N ALA A 90 -21.10 -0.39 -0.04
CA ALA A 90 -20.71 -1.79 0.09
C ALA A 90 -21.89 -2.76 0.30
N ALA A 91 -22.92 -2.33 1.03
CA ALA A 91 -24.17 -3.09 1.14
C ALA A 91 -24.88 -3.21 -0.23
N ALA A 92 -25.03 -2.09 -0.93
CA ALA A 92 -25.68 -2.04 -2.25
C ALA A 92 -24.93 -2.87 -3.31
N PHE A 93 -23.61 -3.01 -3.20
CA PHE A 93 -22.84 -3.94 -4.04
C PHE A 93 -23.35 -5.38 -3.90
N TRP A 94 -23.47 -5.90 -2.67
CA TRP A 94 -23.95 -7.26 -2.44
C TRP A 94 -25.44 -7.43 -2.73
N GLU A 95 -26.27 -6.43 -2.48
CA GLU A 95 -27.68 -6.44 -2.89
C GLU A 95 -27.85 -6.56 -4.41
N ALA A 96 -27.02 -5.84 -5.18
CA ALA A 96 -27.07 -5.85 -6.64
C ALA A 96 -26.48 -7.12 -7.28
N ASN A 97 -25.55 -7.80 -6.61
CA ASN A 97 -24.77 -8.91 -7.17
C ASN A 97 -24.97 -10.27 -6.48
N GLY A 98 -25.78 -10.36 -5.41
CA GLY A 98 -25.94 -11.56 -4.59
C GLY A 98 -26.29 -12.83 -5.37
N GLU A 99 -27.29 -12.74 -6.26
CA GLU A 99 -27.69 -13.86 -7.14
C GLU A 99 -26.53 -14.40 -8.02
N GLN A 100 -25.57 -13.56 -8.38
CA GLN A 100 -24.45 -13.94 -9.24
C GLN A 100 -23.30 -14.60 -8.47
N TYR A 101 -22.94 -14.08 -7.30
CA TYR A 101 -21.74 -14.51 -6.56
C TYR A 101 -22.05 -15.39 -5.34
N LEU A 102 -23.21 -15.20 -4.71
CA LEU A 102 -23.66 -15.96 -3.54
C LEU A 102 -24.63 -17.10 -3.92
N GLY A 103 -25.32 -16.95 -5.05
CA GLY A 103 -26.41 -17.83 -5.46
C GLY A 103 -27.72 -17.60 -4.68
N PHE A 104 -27.82 -16.46 -4.00
CA PHE A 104 -29.01 -16.01 -3.29
C PHE A 104 -29.06 -14.47 -3.19
N PRO A 105 -30.25 -13.85 -3.11
CA PRO A 105 -30.38 -12.42 -2.85
C PRO A 105 -30.13 -12.10 -1.37
N VAL A 106 -29.54 -10.94 -1.11
CA VAL A 106 -29.41 -10.34 0.23
C VAL A 106 -29.98 -8.91 0.20
N GLN A 107 -30.50 -8.44 1.32
CA GLN A 107 -30.93 -7.05 1.55
C GLN A 107 -30.37 -6.57 2.89
N TYR A 108 -30.00 -5.30 2.97
CA TYR A 108 -29.40 -4.67 4.14
C TYR A 108 -30.17 -3.40 4.55
N GLU A 109 -30.28 -3.17 5.86
CA GLU A 109 -30.80 -1.90 6.40
C GLU A 109 -29.69 -1.18 7.18
N VAL A 110 -28.95 -0.28 6.51
CA VAL A 110 -27.88 0.49 7.16
C VAL A 110 -28.46 1.61 8.03
N ARG A 111 -28.58 1.30 9.32
CA ARG A 111 -29.03 2.17 10.41
C ARG A 111 -27.86 2.42 11.38
N PRO A 112 -27.06 3.49 11.18
CA PRO A 112 -25.85 3.73 11.97
C PRO A 112 -26.05 3.62 13.49
N ASP A 113 -27.14 4.20 14.00
CA ASP A 113 -27.48 4.28 15.42
C ASP A 113 -28.49 3.19 15.87
N ALA A 114 -28.56 2.04 15.19
CA ALA A 114 -29.46 0.96 15.60
C ALA A 114 -29.08 0.39 16.98
N ALA A 115 -30.06 0.32 17.88
CA ALA A 115 -29.87 -0.24 19.23
C ALA A 115 -29.70 -1.77 19.22
N ASP A 116 -30.44 -2.45 18.34
CA ASP A 116 -30.45 -3.91 18.19
C ASP A 116 -30.15 -4.28 16.71
N PRO A 117 -28.88 -4.21 16.26
CA PRO A 117 -28.50 -4.60 14.89
C PRO A 117 -28.19 -6.11 14.78
N ASP A 118 -28.16 -6.63 13.54
CA ASP A 118 -27.62 -7.95 13.22
C ASP A 118 -26.09 -7.90 13.09
N LEU A 119 -25.58 -6.82 12.49
CA LEU A 119 -24.18 -6.56 12.19
C LEU A 119 -23.75 -5.17 12.70
N VAL A 120 -22.51 -5.08 13.20
CA VAL A 120 -21.83 -3.80 13.47
C VAL A 120 -20.57 -3.71 12.59
N ILE A 121 -20.49 -2.70 11.74
CA ILE A 121 -19.22 -2.34 11.09
C ILE A 121 -18.49 -1.33 12.00
N ALA A 122 -17.35 -1.75 12.55
CA ALA A 122 -16.52 -0.99 13.48
C ALA A 122 -15.28 -0.43 12.77
N PHE A 123 -15.19 0.90 12.68
CA PHE A 123 -14.05 1.62 12.11
C PHE A 123 -13.05 1.98 13.20
N THR A 124 -11.85 1.41 13.15
CA THR A 124 -10.84 1.49 14.23
C THR A 124 -9.40 1.60 13.70
N ASP A 125 -8.52 2.24 14.46
CA ASP A 125 -7.09 2.39 14.13
C ASP A 125 -6.32 1.06 14.28
N THR A 126 -6.83 0.16 15.12
CA THR A 126 -6.20 -1.13 15.45
C THR A 126 -7.23 -2.25 15.36
N LEU A 127 -6.99 -3.20 14.47
CA LEU A 127 -7.81 -4.40 14.30
C LEU A 127 -7.54 -5.41 15.44
N PRO A 128 -8.49 -6.32 15.74
CA PRO A 128 -8.24 -7.48 16.60
C PRO A 128 -7.26 -8.47 15.93
N ASP A 129 -6.97 -9.59 16.59
CA ASP A 129 -6.20 -10.68 15.99
C ASP A 129 -7.00 -11.37 14.86
N CYS A 130 -6.72 -10.96 13.63
CA CYS A 130 -7.34 -11.48 12.41
C CYS A 130 -6.62 -12.73 11.88
N GLY A 131 -6.46 -13.73 12.76
CA GLY A 131 -5.80 -15.00 12.43
C GLY A 131 -4.29 -14.88 12.20
N GLY A 132 -3.62 -13.94 12.88
CA GLY A 132 -2.19 -13.71 12.77
C GLY A 132 -1.72 -12.92 11.53
N VAL A 133 -2.63 -12.29 10.78
CA VAL A 133 -2.29 -11.44 9.63
C VAL A 133 -1.86 -10.05 10.12
N ALA A 134 -0.55 -9.75 10.02
CA ALA A 134 0.02 -8.50 10.55
C ALA A 134 -0.41 -7.23 9.80
N ASP A 135 -0.61 -7.33 8.48
CA ASP A 135 -0.91 -6.18 7.60
C ASP A 135 -2.40 -6.11 7.23
N ALA A 136 -3.28 -6.66 8.06
CA ALA A 136 -4.73 -6.63 7.83
C ALA A 136 -5.27 -5.19 7.80
N VAL A 137 -6.23 -4.94 6.90
CA VAL A 137 -6.97 -3.67 6.79
C VAL A 137 -8.47 -3.83 7.03
N GLY A 138 -8.96 -5.06 7.07
CA GLY A 138 -10.30 -5.45 7.47
C GLY A 138 -10.28 -6.80 8.20
N CYS A 139 -11.40 -7.16 8.82
CA CYS A 139 -11.55 -8.38 9.59
C CYS A 139 -13.03 -8.73 9.79
N ALA A 140 -13.45 -9.94 9.40
CA ALA A 140 -14.82 -10.42 9.59
C ALA A 140 -14.88 -11.93 9.87
N PRO A 141 -15.91 -12.39 10.61
CA PRO A 141 -16.22 -13.81 10.67
C PRO A 141 -16.70 -14.31 9.30
N ARG A 142 -16.16 -15.44 8.84
CA ARG A 142 -16.69 -16.13 7.66
C ARG A 142 -17.90 -16.98 8.04
N ILE A 143 -19.11 -16.50 7.72
CA ILE A 143 -20.37 -17.11 8.17
C ILE A 143 -20.93 -18.03 7.07
N THR A 144 -20.78 -19.34 7.22
CA THR A 144 -21.32 -20.34 6.28
C THR A 144 -22.57 -21.07 6.77
N ASP A 145 -23.00 -20.83 8.01
CA ASP A 145 -24.14 -21.50 8.64
C ASP A 145 -24.77 -20.57 9.68
N SER A 146 -26.11 -20.50 9.73
CA SER A 146 -26.84 -19.61 10.63
C SER A 146 -26.59 -19.88 12.12
N ARG A 147 -26.11 -21.08 12.47
CA ARG A 147 -25.72 -21.46 13.83
C ARG A 147 -24.38 -20.86 14.28
N MET A 148 -23.64 -20.21 13.37
CA MET A 148 -22.40 -19.50 13.69
C MET A 148 -22.66 -18.10 14.23
N ILE A 149 -23.86 -17.55 14.03
CA ILE A 149 -24.18 -16.13 14.25
C ILE A 149 -24.54 -15.87 15.72
N ASP A 150 -23.72 -15.10 16.41
CA ASP A 150 -24.03 -14.50 17.72
C ASP A 150 -24.25 -12.99 17.56
N ARG A 151 -25.49 -12.53 17.77
CA ARG A 151 -25.90 -11.16 17.40
C ARG A 151 -25.59 -10.14 18.52
N PRO A 152 -25.06 -8.95 18.20
CA PRO A 152 -24.60 -8.53 16.88
C PRO A 152 -23.21 -9.05 16.54
N GLU A 153 -23.04 -9.57 15.32
CA GLU A 153 -21.71 -9.88 14.80
C GLU A 153 -20.95 -8.58 14.52
N THR A 154 -19.63 -8.61 14.66
CA THR A 154 -18.78 -7.43 14.40
C THR A 154 -17.86 -7.69 13.22
N VAL A 155 -17.82 -6.71 12.31
CA VAL A 155 -16.83 -6.55 11.25
C VAL A 155 -15.94 -5.37 11.64
N TRP A 156 -14.63 -5.50 11.51
CA TRP A 156 -13.69 -4.41 11.75
C TRP A 156 -13.09 -3.93 10.42
N VAL A 157 -13.03 -2.61 10.23
CA VAL A 157 -12.39 -1.97 9.09
C VAL A 157 -11.41 -0.93 9.61
N LYS A 158 -10.21 -0.89 9.03
CA LYS A 158 -9.17 0.03 9.46
C LYS A 158 -9.48 1.47 9.01
N THR A 159 -9.23 2.43 9.89
CA THR A 159 -9.21 3.86 9.58
C THR A 159 -7.97 4.26 8.77
N GLY A 160 -7.89 5.51 8.35
CA GLY A 160 -6.79 6.09 7.57
C GLY A 160 -6.81 5.75 6.09
N LEU A 161 -7.80 4.99 5.61
CA LEU A 161 -7.95 4.56 4.22
C LEU A 161 -8.68 5.60 3.37
N SER A 162 -8.42 5.64 2.07
CA SER A 162 -9.18 6.45 1.10
C SER A 162 -10.65 6.04 1.08
N ASN A 163 -11.54 6.88 0.54
CA ASN A 163 -12.96 6.55 0.46
C ASN A 163 -13.21 5.23 -0.30
N ASP A 164 -12.64 5.11 -1.50
CA ASP A 164 -12.82 3.95 -2.37
C ASP A 164 -12.21 2.69 -1.75
N SER A 165 -11.06 2.83 -1.09
CA SER A 165 -10.42 1.75 -0.32
C SER A 165 -11.25 1.32 0.90
N THR A 166 -11.90 2.26 1.58
CA THR A 166 -12.80 1.98 2.71
C THR A 166 -14.03 1.22 2.23
N THR A 167 -14.62 1.61 1.09
CA THR A 167 -15.73 0.88 0.46
C THR A 167 -15.29 -0.53 0.06
N LEU A 168 -14.18 -0.69 -0.67
CA LEU A 168 -13.67 -1.99 -1.12
C LEU A 168 -13.38 -2.97 0.03
N VAL A 169 -12.77 -2.50 1.12
CA VAL A 169 -12.56 -3.34 2.30
C VAL A 169 -13.90 -3.70 2.95
N THR A 170 -14.84 -2.76 3.07
CA THR A 170 -16.17 -3.05 3.61
C THR A 170 -16.94 -4.06 2.74
N GLU A 171 -16.79 -4.01 1.41
CA GLU A 171 -17.34 -5.01 0.47
C GLU A 171 -16.72 -6.40 0.72
N HIS A 172 -15.39 -6.48 0.82
CA HIS A 172 -14.66 -7.72 1.10
C HIS A 172 -15.12 -8.37 2.40
N GLU A 173 -15.14 -7.60 3.50
CA GLU A 173 -15.53 -8.10 4.80
C GLU A 173 -17.01 -8.52 4.86
N LEU A 174 -17.92 -7.79 4.20
CA LEU A 174 -19.31 -8.22 4.06
C LEU A 174 -19.43 -9.55 3.29
N GLY A 175 -18.59 -9.78 2.28
CA GLY A 175 -18.51 -11.05 1.56
C GLY A 175 -18.19 -12.24 2.47
N HIS A 176 -17.29 -12.08 3.45
CA HIS A 176 -17.06 -13.10 4.48
C HIS A 176 -18.30 -13.36 5.34
N THR A 177 -19.03 -12.31 5.73
CA THR A 177 -20.29 -12.47 6.48
C THR A 177 -21.43 -13.12 5.67
N LEU A 178 -21.22 -13.30 4.35
CA LEU A 178 -22.11 -14.01 3.42
C LEU A 178 -21.57 -15.40 3.03
N GLY A 179 -20.44 -15.82 3.61
CA GLY A 179 -19.86 -17.15 3.44
C GLY A 179 -18.76 -17.26 2.39
N LEU A 180 -18.34 -16.17 1.74
CA LEU A 180 -17.24 -16.21 0.77
C LEU A 180 -15.87 -16.30 1.47
N GLY A 181 -14.92 -16.97 0.84
CA GLY A 181 -13.49 -16.94 1.16
C GLY A 181 -12.69 -16.16 0.12
N HIS A 182 -11.37 -16.10 0.27
CA HIS A 182 -10.54 -15.26 -0.59
C HIS A 182 -10.39 -15.73 -2.05
N ASP A 183 -10.66 -17.01 -2.31
CA ASP A 183 -10.55 -17.63 -3.64
C ASP A 183 -11.89 -17.58 -4.42
N ASP A 184 -12.97 -17.06 -3.80
CA ASP A 184 -14.28 -16.95 -4.42
C ASP A 184 -14.41 -15.67 -5.29
N GLU A 185 -15.39 -15.65 -6.20
CA GLU A 185 -15.68 -14.46 -7.02
C GLU A 185 -16.58 -13.46 -6.27
N PRO A 186 -16.48 -12.14 -6.55
CA PRO A 186 -15.62 -11.52 -7.55
C PRO A 186 -14.20 -11.29 -7.00
N GLN A 187 -13.18 -11.74 -7.75
CA GLN A 187 -11.77 -11.58 -7.36
C GLN A 187 -11.32 -10.11 -7.28
N SER A 188 -12.04 -9.16 -7.90
CA SER A 188 -11.79 -7.73 -7.70
C SER A 188 -12.13 -7.24 -6.28
N VAL A 189 -12.92 -8.00 -5.51
CA VAL A 189 -13.31 -7.71 -4.13
C VAL A 189 -12.69 -8.73 -3.19
N MET A 190 -12.95 -10.03 -3.40
CA MET A 190 -12.64 -11.09 -2.41
C MET A 190 -11.18 -11.52 -2.36
N GLN A 191 -10.32 -11.16 -3.33
CA GLN A 191 -8.92 -11.58 -3.31
C GLN A 191 -8.21 -11.21 -1.99
N ALA A 192 -7.35 -12.09 -1.47
CA ALA A 192 -6.65 -11.90 -0.19
C ALA A 192 -5.67 -10.70 -0.16
N ARG A 193 -5.42 -10.06 -1.31
CA ARG A 193 -4.47 -8.95 -1.46
C ARG A 193 -4.96 -7.98 -2.53
N SER A 194 -5.27 -6.76 -2.12
CA SER A 194 -5.62 -5.64 -3.00
C SER A 194 -4.66 -4.47 -2.79
N VAL A 195 -4.55 -3.58 -3.78
CA VAL A 195 -3.93 -2.27 -3.58
C VAL A 195 -4.94 -1.39 -2.85
N ILE A 196 -4.53 -0.85 -1.71
CA ILE A 196 -5.35 -0.06 -0.79
C ILE A 196 -4.59 1.24 -0.54
N TYR A 197 -5.31 2.36 -0.63
CA TYR A 197 -4.75 3.70 -0.51
C TYR A 197 -5.18 4.35 0.81
N THR A 198 -4.36 5.27 1.33
CA THR A 198 -4.69 6.09 2.50
C THR A 198 -5.56 7.29 2.13
N GLU A 199 -6.05 8.02 3.13
CA GLU A 199 -6.49 9.40 2.90
C GLU A 199 -5.31 10.27 2.38
N PRO A 200 -5.60 11.37 1.65
CA PRO A 200 -4.56 12.24 1.08
C PRO A 200 -3.59 12.77 2.13
N GLN A 201 -2.30 12.74 1.83
CA GLN A 201 -1.22 13.22 2.69
C GLN A 201 -0.46 14.38 2.03
N PRO A 202 0.32 15.17 2.79
CA PRO A 202 1.22 16.16 2.19
C PRO A 202 2.33 15.47 1.39
N ASN A 203 2.61 16.00 0.20
CA ASN A 203 3.69 15.54 -0.66
C ASN A 203 5.06 15.73 0.00
N ALA A 204 6.09 14.97 -0.39
CA ALA A 204 7.46 15.18 0.09
C ALA A 204 7.96 16.61 -0.16
N THR A 205 7.53 17.20 -1.29
CA THR A 205 7.83 18.59 -1.69
C THR A 205 7.15 19.65 -0.81
N GLU A 206 6.21 19.24 0.05
CA GLU A 206 5.45 20.09 0.97
C GLU A 206 5.88 19.86 2.44
N ARG A 207 6.74 18.86 2.69
CA ARG A 207 7.22 18.50 4.03
C ARG A 207 8.54 19.20 4.34
N ALA A 208 8.61 19.78 5.52
CA ALA A 208 9.85 20.35 6.06
C ALA A 208 11.00 19.31 6.18
N PHE A 209 10.66 18.03 6.30
CA PHE A 209 11.62 16.92 6.20
C PHE A 209 10.93 15.64 5.68
N PRO A 210 11.16 15.23 4.42
CA PRO A 210 10.44 14.13 3.77
C PRO A 210 11.08 12.73 3.95
N TRP A 211 11.68 12.45 5.11
CA TRP A 211 12.34 11.17 5.41
C TRP A 211 11.86 10.56 6.73
N ALA A 212 12.10 9.27 6.92
CA ALA A 212 11.75 8.56 8.15
C ALA A 212 12.69 8.90 9.32
N ASP A 213 13.96 9.16 9.02
CA ASP A 213 15.03 9.44 9.97
C ASP A 213 16.13 10.29 9.28
N GLY A 214 17.15 10.67 10.05
CA GLY A 214 18.28 11.49 9.58
C GLY A 214 19.51 10.70 9.16
N ASP A 215 19.43 9.37 9.03
CA ASP A 215 20.59 8.48 8.91
C ASP A 215 20.76 7.97 7.48
N PHE A 216 21.77 8.49 6.77
CA PHE A 216 21.93 8.27 5.33
C PHE A 216 23.13 7.41 4.97
N THR A 217 22.89 6.31 4.25
CA THR A 217 23.99 5.61 3.58
C THR A 217 24.30 6.27 2.23
N VAL A 218 25.57 6.54 1.95
CA VAL A 218 26.02 7.29 0.76
C VAL A 218 26.98 6.46 -0.09
N ARG A 219 26.60 6.19 -1.33
CA ARG A 219 27.45 5.56 -2.36
C ARG A 219 27.82 6.55 -3.46
N VAL A 220 29.09 6.55 -3.86
CA VAL A 220 29.62 7.36 -4.97
C VAL A 220 30.09 6.44 -6.09
N ASP A 221 29.39 6.43 -7.23
CA ASP A 221 29.74 5.65 -8.41
C ASP A 221 30.82 6.40 -9.23
N ARG A 222 32.09 6.25 -8.82
CA ARG A 222 33.26 6.99 -9.35
C ARG A 222 33.73 6.58 -10.75
N GLU A 223 33.15 5.54 -11.35
CA GLU A 223 33.66 4.88 -12.57
C GLU A 223 33.89 5.83 -13.76
N ASN A 224 33.06 6.87 -13.91
CA ASN A 224 33.15 7.86 -14.97
C ASN A 224 33.68 9.24 -14.49
N ALA A 225 34.32 9.31 -13.32
CA ALA A 225 34.94 10.53 -12.80
C ALA A 225 36.35 10.74 -13.35
N SER A 226 36.70 11.98 -13.72
CA SER A 226 38.03 12.35 -14.18
C SER A 226 39.08 12.45 -13.07
N ASP A 227 38.66 12.79 -11.85
CA ASP A 227 39.45 12.73 -10.61
C ASP A 227 38.61 12.07 -9.49
N PRO A 228 38.64 10.72 -9.36
CA PRO A 228 37.89 9.99 -8.35
C PRO A 228 38.18 10.44 -6.91
N ASP A 229 39.44 10.73 -6.58
CA ASP A 229 39.84 11.15 -5.23
C ASP A 229 39.34 12.56 -4.92
N GLY A 230 39.36 13.46 -5.91
CA GLY A 230 38.80 14.80 -5.79
C GLY A 230 37.28 14.81 -5.67
N VAL A 231 36.59 13.93 -6.40
CA VAL A 231 35.16 13.67 -6.23
C VAL A 231 34.86 13.24 -4.79
N ASP A 232 35.60 12.29 -4.23
CA ASP A 232 35.37 11.82 -2.86
C ASP A 232 35.57 12.91 -1.81
N ARG A 233 36.62 13.74 -1.96
CA ARG A 233 36.84 14.93 -1.10
C ARG A 233 35.69 15.92 -1.21
N GLN A 234 35.28 16.25 -2.44
CA GLN A 234 34.22 17.22 -2.73
C GLN A 234 32.85 16.78 -2.20
N VAL A 235 32.47 15.51 -2.41
CA VAL A 235 31.27 14.94 -1.78
C VAL A 235 31.43 14.91 -0.26
N GLY A 236 32.61 14.58 0.26
CA GLY A 236 32.87 14.60 1.71
C GLY A 236 32.63 15.95 2.35
N HIS A 237 33.10 17.04 1.72
CA HIS A 237 32.83 18.41 2.18
C HIS A 237 31.32 18.75 2.17
N ALA A 238 30.57 18.27 1.19
CA ALA A 238 29.12 18.43 1.17
C ALA A 238 28.42 17.70 2.33
N LEU A 239 28.80 16.45 2.62
CA LEU A 239 28.22 15.69 3.75
C LEU A 239 28.56 16.36 5.09
N SER A 240 29.84 16.64 5.33
CA SER A 240 30.30 17.25 6.59
C SER A 240 29.68 18.63 6.86
N TYR A 241 29.31 19.37 5.82
CA TYR A 241 28.58 20.64 5.95
C TYR A 241 27.18 20.44 6.57
N TYR A 242 26.46 19.38 6.20
CA TYR A 242 25.16 19.04 6.81
C TYR A 242 25.31 18.46 8.22
N GLU A 243 26.27 17.55 8.44
CA GLU A 243 26.57 16.98 9.77
C GLU A 243 27.00 18.04 10.80
N SER A 244 27.52 19.18 10.33
CA SER A 244 27.93 20.31 11.18
C SER A 244 26.77 21.27 11.53
N GLY A 245 25.52 20.95 11.16
CA GLY A 245 24.35 21.80 11.41
C GLY A 245 24.20 22.94 10.40
N ALA A 246 23.96 22.58 9.13
CA ALA A 246 23.74 23.55 8.05
C ALA A 246 22.59 24.53 8.38
N PRO A 247 22.76 25.87 8.23
CA PRO A 247 21.76 26.85 8.68
C PRO A 247 20.40 26.72 7.99
N GLY A 248 19.34 26.40 8.74
CA GLY A 248 17.99 26.22 8.21
C GLY A 248 17.68 24.81 7.72
N MET A 249 18.58 23.85 7.96
CA MET A 249 18.41 22.42 7.69
C MET A 249 18.16 21.65 9.00
N PRO A 250 17.72 20.38 8.93
CA PRO A 250 17.71 19.50 10.10
C PRO A 250 19.11 19.37 10.74
N ASP A 251 19.16 19.31 12.07
CA ASP A 251 20.38 19.28 12.88
C ASP A 251 20.83 17.86 13.28
N ASN A 252 20.07 16.85 12.88
CA ASN A 252 20.25 15.43 13.22
C ASN A 252 20.65 14.56 12.02
N LEU A 253 21.31 15.14 11.00
CA LEU A 253 21.73 14.45 9.79
C LEU A 253 23.07 13.73 10.00
N SER A 254 23.14 12.44 9.64
CA SER A 254 24.36 11.63 9.68
C SER A 254 24.61 10.89 8.36
N PHE A 255 25.88 10.67 7.97
CA PHE A 255 26.19 10.00 6.71
C PHE A 255 27.24 8.88 6.83
N GLU A 256 26.84 7.65 6.52
CA GLU A 256 27.75 6.51 6.39
C GLU A 256 28.16 6.28 4.94
N ARG A 257 29.47 6.26 4.65
CA ARG A 257 29.97 5.88 3.31
C ARG A 257 29.83 4.38 3.08
N THR A 258 29.22 3.98 1.97
CA THR A 258 29.05 2.57 1.63
C THR A 258 29.25 2.30 0.13
N GLU A 259 29.68 1.08 -0.18
CA GLU A 259 29.68 0.54 -1.54
C GLU A 259 28.42 -0.30 -1.82
N ALA A 260 27.44 -0.34 -0.90
CA ALA A 260 26.19 -1.06 -1.10
C ALA A 260 25.34 -0.45 -2.24
N PRO A 261 24.80 -1.25 -3.19
CA PRO A 261 24.07 -0.73 -4.35
C PRO A 261 22.71 -0.10 -4.00
N ASN A 262 22.17 -0.42 -2.81
CA ASN A 262 20.92 0.06 -2.24
C ASN A 262 21.10 1.26 -1.30
N ALA A 263 22.24 1.96 -1.33
CA ALA A 263 22.48 3.16 -0.53
C ALA A 263 21.38 4.23 -0.71
N THR A 264 21.02 4.91 0.38
CA THR A 264 19.97 5.92 0.46
C THR A 264 20.27 7.12 -0.44
N VAL A 265 21.52 7.58 -0.46
CA VAL A 265 22.01 8.64 -1.33
C VAL A 265 23.01 8.04 -2.32
N ARG A 266 22.77 8.24 -3.62
CA ARG A 266 23.66 7.78 -4.68
C ARG A 266 24.14 8.94 -5.54
N VAL A 267 25.45 9.18 -5.57
CA VAL A 267 26.09 10.15 -6.47
C VAL A 267 26.64 9.41 -7.68
N ARG A 268 26.26 9.80 -8.90
CA ARG A 268 26.61 9.09 -10.14
C ARG A 268 26.99 10.06 -11.26
N PHE A 269 27.87 9.61 -12.15
CA PHE A 269 28.35 10.39 -13.29
C PHE A 269 27.73 9.94 -14.61
N GLY A 270 27.53 10.90 -15.51
CA GLY A 270 27.07 10.69 -16.89
C GLY A 270 25.59 11.03 -17.11
N ALA A 271 25.30 11.55 -18.31
CA ALA A 271 23.96 11.89 -18.76
C ALA A 271 23.05 10.65 -18.85
N THR A 272 21.75 10.87 -18.70
CA THR A 272 20.71 9.85 -18.92
C THR A 272 19.55 10.47 -19.71
N PRO A 273 18.61 9.67 -20.25
CA PRO A 273 17.41 10.22 -20.89
C PRO A 273 16.60 11.17 -20.00
N THR A 274 16.63 10.95 -18.67
CA THR A 274 15.97 11.81 -17.67
C THR A 274 16.83 12.97 -17.17
N CYS A 275 18.16 12.86 -17.22
CA CYS A 275 19.11 13.93 -16.94
C CYS A 275 19.89 14.27 -18.22
N GLY A 276 19.19 14.92 -19.15
CA GLY A 276 19.70 15.29 -20.48
C GLY A 276 20.46 16.62 -20.55
N ALA A 277 20.95 17.14 -19.41
CA ALA A 277 21.76 18.35 -19.39
C ALA A 277 23.08 18.13 -20.15
N SER A 278 23.53 19.11 -20.94
CA SER A 278 24.84 19.04 -21.60
C SER A 278 26.00 19.17 -20.61
N SER A 279 25.78 19.93 -19.54
CA SER A 279 26.62 20.00 -18.34
C SER A 279 25.76 20.45 -17.15
N GLY A 280 26.14 20.06 -15.92
CA GLY A 280 25.37 20.34 -14.72
C GLY A 280 25.01 19.08 -13.93
N SER A 281 23.79 19.07 -13.36
CA SER A 281 23.35 18.01 -12.47
C SER A 281 21.83 17.89 -12.39
N CYS A 282 21.32 16.72 -12.07
CA CYS A 282 19.90 16.47 -11.77
C CYS A 282 19.75 15.56 -10.53
N VAL A 283 18.57 15.52 -9.93
CA VAL A 283 18.21 14.49 -8.93
C VAL A 283 17.06 13.63 -9.45
N ASN A 284 17.06 12.34 -9.10
CA ASN A 284 15.88 11.48 -9.17
C ASN A 284 15.52 11.05 -7.74
N THR A 285 14.27 11.28 -7.33
CA THR A 285 13.71 10.87 -6.03
C THR A 285 12.97 9.54 -6.16
N TYR A 286 12.94 8.76 -5.09
CA TYR A 286 12.22 7.48 -5.00
C TYR A 286 11.69 7.31 -3.59
N GLY A 287 10.45 6.87 -3.43
CA GLY A 287 9.82 6.76 -2.12
C GLY A 287 8.50 5.99 -2.16
N THR A 288 7.65 6.25 -1.17
CA THR A 288 6.32 5.65 -1.03
C THR A 288 5.23 6.64 -1.46
N ASP A 289 4.22 6.11 -2.17
CA ASP A 289 2.97 6.75 -2.60
C ASP A 289 1.82 5.97 -1.93
N PRO A 290 1.41 6.32 -0.68
CA PRO A 290 0.41 5.58 0.06
C PRO A 290 -1.04 5.99 -0.27
N ASP A 291 -1.29 7.17 -0.82
CA ASP A 291 -2.64 7.65 -1.19
C ASP A 291 -2.96 7.51 -2.70
N GLY A 292 -1.96 7.22 -3.53
CA GLY A 292 -2.13 6.76 -4.91
C GLY A 292 -2.25 7.88 -5.94
N ASP A 293 -1.83 9.10 -5.60
CA ASP A 293 -1.97 10.26 -6.49
C ASP A 293 -0.82 10.38 -7.53
N GLY A 294 0.25 9.60 -7.35
CA GLY A 294 1.44 9.56 -8.21
C GLY A 294 2.59 10.46 -7.76
N ALA A 295 2.45 11.17 -6.64
CA ALA A 295 3.53 11.85 -5.95
C ALA A 295 4.33 10.89 -5.05
N ILE A 296 5.12 11.45 -4.13
CA ILE A 296 5.91 10.70 -3.15
C ILE A 296 5.85 11.49 -1.85
N GLU A 297 5.44 10.83 -0.76
CA GLU A 297 5.14 11.46 0.53
C GLU A 297 6.34 11.31 1.48
N THR A 298 7.16 10.30 1.23
CA THR A 298 8.37 10.00 2.01
C THR A 298 9.41 9.35 1.12
N TYR A 299 10.57 10.00 1.01
CA TYR A 299 11.69 9.46 0.27
C TYR A 299 12.28 8.22 0.96
N LYS A 300 12.74 7.28 0.14
CA LYS A 300 13.49 6.07 0.52
C LYS A 300 14.85 6.01 -0.16
N ARG A 301 15.05 6.71 -1.28
CA ARG A 301 16.33 6.82 -1.98
C ARG A 301 16.36 8.04 -2.89
N VAL A 302 17.54 8.65 -3.05
CA VAL A 302 17.81 9.70 -4.04
C VAL A 302 19.02 9.35 -4.89
N GLU A 303 18.96 9.69 -6.17
CA GLU A 303 20.07 9.55 -7.12
C GLU A 303 20.45 10.92 -7.69
N ILE A 304 21.57 11.46 -7.23
CA ILE A 304 22.17 12.70 -7.74
C ILE A 304 23.06 12.35 -8.93
N ARG A 305 22.74 12.92 -10.10
CA ARG A 305 23.47 12.77 -11.34
C ARG A 305 24.31 14.00 -11.64
N LEU A 306 25.56 13.77 -12.00
CA LEU A 306 26.55 14.79 -12.35
C LEU A 306 26.97 14.58 -13.80
N VAL A 307 26.89 15.63 -14.61
CA VAL A 307 27.12 15.57 -16.07
C VAL A 307 28.10 16.66 -16.47
N ASP A 308 29.23 16.27 -17.07
CA ASP A 308 30.26 17.19 -17.58
C ASP A 308 30.59 18.35 -16.61
N LEU A 309 30.93 17.97 -15.37
CA LEU A 309 31.31 18.89 -14.30
C LEU A 309 32.80 18.76 -13.99
N ASP A 310 33.47 19.91 -13.85
CA ASP A 310 34.78 19.98 -13.21
C ASP A 310 34.69 19.43 -11.79
N THR A 311 35.72 18.71 -11.35
CA THR A 311 35.81 18.15 -9.99
C THR A 311 35.55 19.20 -8.91
N ASP A 312 36.05 20.43 -9.09
CA ASP A 312 35.88 21.53 -8.13
C ASP A 312 34.41 21.95 -7.94
N ALA A 313 33.52 21.66 -8.89
CA ALA A 313 32.09 21.96 -8.82
C ALA A 313 31.26 20.86 -8.15
N VAL A 314 31.81 19.64 -8.00
CA VAL A 314 31.06 18.45 -7.59
C VAL A 314 30.42 18.60 -6.21
N GLY A 315 31.15 19.12 -5.23
CA GLY A 315 30.65 19.27 -3.87
C GLY A 315 29.50 20.28 -3.79
N TRP A 316 29.58 21.37 -4.56
CA TRP A 316 28.50 22.36 -4.61
C TRP A 316 27.22 21.76 -5.20
N HIS A 317 27.33 21.03 -6.30
CA HIS A 317 26.18 20.40 -6.95
C HIS A 317 25.56 19.29 -6.10
N VAL A 318 26.35 18.49 -5.39
CA VAL A 318 25.83 17.49 -4.45
C VAL A 318 25.18 18.17 -3.24
N GLY A 319 25.82 19.18 -2.66
CA GLY A 319 25.27 19.95 -1.54
C GLY A 319 23.94 20.62 -1.88
N TYR A 320 23.81 21.22 -3.07
CA TYR A 320 22.57 21.79 -3.58
C TYR A 320 21.41 20.78 -3.62
N TRP A 321 21.64 19.56 -4.12
CA TRP A 321 20.59 18.54 -4.17
C TRP A 321 20.28 17.93 -2.81
N LEU A 322 21.26 17.86 -1.90
CA LEU A 322 21.01 17.48 -0.51
C LEU A 322 20.08 18.49 0.18
N ALA A 323 20.27 19.80 -0.01
CA ALA A 323 19.36 20.82 0.53
C ALA A 323 17.92 20.58 0.04
N HIS A 324 17.74 20.42 -1.27
CA HIS A 324 16.45 20.18 -1.90
C HIS A 324 15.74 18.94 -1.31
N VAL A 325 16.40 17.78 -1.27
CA VAL A 325 15.77 16.54 -0.78
C VAL A 325 15.59 16.51 0.75
N PHE A 326 16.18 17.44 1.50
CA PHE A 326 15.97 17.63 2.94
C PHE A 326 14.95 18.72 3.27
N GLY A 327 14.13 19.13 2.29
CA GLY A 327 12.99 20.04 2.50
C GLY A 327 13.23 21.50 2.07
N ALA A 328 14.45 21.89 1.67
CA ALA A 328 14.74 23.21 1.08
C ALA A 328 14.48 23.18 -0.45
N GLU A 329 13.25 22.86 -0.80
CA GLU A 329 12.74 22.69 -2.17
C GLU A 329 13.06 23.92 -3.03
N ALA A 330 12.68 25.12 -2.57
CA ALA A 330 12.91 26.37 -3.30
C ALA A 330 14.35 26.87 -3.13
N ASP A 331 14.88 27.57 -4.14
CA ASP A 331 16.28 28.04 -4.11
C ASP A 331 16.55 29.09 -3.04
N GLY A 332 15.56 29.89 -2.66
CA GLY A 332 15.68 30.85 -1.56
C GLY A 332 15.84 30.19 -0.19
N GLU A 333 15.32 28.97 -0.01
CA GLU A 333 15.35 28.21 1.25
C GLU A 333 16.69 27.51 1.47
N LYS A 334 17.43 27.22 0.39
CA LYS A 334 18.71 26.50 0.45
C LYS A 334 19.74 27.27 1.28
N PRO A 335 20.56 26.57 2.09
CA PRO A 335 21.51 27.21 2.97
C PRO A 335 22.70 27.74 2.15
N PRO A 336 23.34 28.88 2.53
CA PRO A 336 24.56 29.34 1.88
C PRO A 336 25.68 28.28 2.04
N PRO A 337 26.29 27.80 0.96
CA PRO A 337 26.50 28.48 -0.33
C PRO A 337 25.59 28.00 -1.48
N PHE A 338 24.59 27.15 -1.24
CA PHE A 338 23.82 26.48 -2.29
C PHE A 338 22.67 27.31 -2.86
N ARG A 339 22.67 28.63 -2.62
CA ARG A 339 21.79 29.62 -3.27
C ARG A 339 22.60 30.78 -3.84
N ASP A 340 22.09 31.41 -4.89
CA ASP A 340 22.65 32.60 -5.56
C ASP A 340 24.11 32.52 -6.06
N ALA A 341 24.73 31.33 -6.05
CA ALA A 341 26.14 31.14 -6.36
C ALA A 341 26.47 31.25 -7.86
N SER A 342 27.45 32.10 -8.18
CA SER A 342 28.07 32.23 -9.50
C SER A 342 28.92 31.01 -9.89
N TYR A 343 29.24 30.89 -11.18
CA TYR A 343 30.11 29.83 -11.72
C TYR A 343 31.42 29.63 -10.94
N ARG A 344 32.01 30.72 -10.42
CA ARG A 344 33.26 30.71 -9.66
C ARG A 344 33.07 30.27 -8.21
N GLU A 345 31.96 30.65 -7.57
CA GLU A 345 31.65 30.26 -6.18
C GLU A 345 31.29 28.78 -6.09
N ARG A 346 30.66 28.21 -7.13
CA ARG A 346 30.43 26.76 -7.21
C ARG A 346 31.72 25.93 -7.25
N ARG A 347 32.84 26.56 -7.64
CA ARG A 347 34.19 25.98 -7.76
C ARG A 347 35.17 26.52 -6.71
N SER A 348 34.70 27.27 -5.73
CA SER A 348 35.55 27.75 -4.63
C SER A 348 35.60 26.73 -3.51
N GLU A 349 36.50 26.95 -2.55
CA GLU A 349 36.56 26.21 -1.29
C GLU A 349 35.48 26.71 -0.32
N TRP A 350 34.21 26.65 -0.75
CA TRP A 350 33.04 27.23 -0.05
C TRP A 350 32.73 26.59 1.32
N TRP A 351 33.42 25.50 1.65
CA TRP A 351 33.35 24.77 2.91
C TRP A 351 34.36 25.28 3.97
N ARG A 352 34.94 26.47 3.78
CA ARG A 352 35.95 27.09 4.67
C ARG A 352 35.45 28.35 5.37
#